data_AF-A0A7D5GXI9-F1
#
_entry.id   AF-A0A7D5GXI9-F1
#
_cell.length_a   1.000
_cell.length_b   1.000
_cell.length_c   1.000
_cell.angle_alpha   90.00
_cell.angle_beta   90.00
_cell.angle_gamma   90.00
#
_symmetry.space_group_name_H-M   'P 1'
#
loop_
_entity.id
_entity.type
_entity.pdbx_description
1 polymer ?
#
loop_
_entity_poly.entity_id
_entity_poly.type
_entity_poly.pdbx_seq_one_letter_code
_entity_poly.pdbx_strand_id
1 'polypeptide(L)'
;MFERFSSGYYLGSLYVQPRGEDEAAIRRDDHERVNEQLYATGDGVERLDNPLVMKVGTRHYPVVGDDDVPTGTLALPADAVPDDLEGKLPGRREVFLANAERASDLLQYTGWDGESSA
;
A
#
# COMPACT_ATOMS: atom_id res chain seq x y z
N MET A 1 11.53 6.10 0.60
CA MET A 1 12.24 5.28 -0.39
C MET A 1 12.11 3.84 0.05
N PHE A 2 11.74 2.94 -0.86
CA PHE A 2 11.62 1.51 -0.58
C PHE A 2 12.86 0.81 -1.15
N GLU A 3 13.44 -0.10 -0.38
CA GLU A 3 14.66 -0.84 -0.73
C GLU A 3 14.35 -2.33 -0.82
N ARG A 4 14.99 -3.05 -1.75
CA ARG A 4 14.73 -4.48 -1.90
C ARG A 4 15.15 -5.23 -0.63
N PHE A 5 14.20 -5.89 0.01
CA PHE A 5 14.43 -6.63 1.25
C PHE A 5 14.49 -8.14 1.01
N SER A 6 13.61 -8.65 0.15
CA SER A 6 13.58 -10.07 -0.23
C SER A 6 13.23 -10.26 -1.70
N SER A 7 12.99 -11.50 -2.12
CA SER A 7 12.55 -11.80 -3.48
C SER A 7 11.19 -11.17 -3.80
N GLY A 8 10.28 -11.10 -2.82
CA GLY A 8 8.90 -10.62 -3.01
C GLY A 8 8.55 -9.32 -2.29
N TYR A 9 9.49 -8.71 -1.55
CA TYR A 9 9.22 -7.50 -0.76
C TYR A 9 10.32 -6.46 -0.86
N TYR A 10 9.87 -5.21 -0.79
CA TYR A 10 10.67 -4.03 -0.52
C TYR A 10 10.34 -3.52 0.89
N LEU A 11 11.33 -2.95 1.59
CA LEU A 11 11.17 -2.37 2.92
C LEU A 11 11.29 -0.84 2.82
N GLY A 12 10.40 -0.13 3.49
CA GLY A 12 10.43 1.31 3.61
C GLY A 12 9.95 1.77 4.97
N SER A 13 10.05 3.08 5.23
CA SER A 13 9.51 3.68 6.44
C SER A 13 8.53 4.78 6.10
N LEU A 14 7.31 4.67 6.63
CA LEU A 14 6.22 5.62 6.45
C LEU A 14 5.71 6.11 7.82
N TYR A 15 5.10 7.29 7.84
CA TYR A 15 4.28 7.69 8.98
C TYR A 15 2.93 7.00 8.86
N VAL A 16 2.56 6.16 9.82
CA VAL A 16 1.30 5.40 9.77
C VAL A 16 0.30 6.04 10.70
N GLN A 17 -0.91 6.29 10.22
CA GLN A 17 -1.99 6.87 11.01
C GLN A 17 -3.33 6.17 10.74
N PRO A 18 -4.19 5.99 11.76
CA PRO A 18 -5.56 5.56 11.54
C PRO A 18 -6.38 6.69 10.89
N ARG A 19 -7.26 6.35 9.97
CA ARG A 19 -8.27 7.23 9.34
C ARG A 19 -9.62 6.52 9.36
N GLY A 20 -10.70 7.29 9.40
CA GLY A 20 -12.07 6.77 9.43
C GLY A 20 -12.61 6.32 8.06
N GLU A 21 -11.73 6.00 7.11
CA GLU A 21 -12.08 5.50 5.78
C GLU A 21 -11.90 4.00 5.72
N ASP A 22 -12.63 3.35 4.81
CA ASP A 22 -12.68 1.89 4.71
C ASP A 22 -11.44 1.30 4.01
N GLU A 23 -10.69 2.09 3.24
CA GLU A 23 -9.52 1.64 2.48
C GLU A 23 -8.21 2.22 3.03
N ALA A 24 -7.14 1.43 2.97
CA ALA A 24 -5.81 1.96 3.26
C ALA A 24 -5.32 2.80 2.08
N ALA A 25 -4.65 3.91 2.36
CA ALA A 25 -4.26 4.85 1.32
C ALA A 25 -2.92 5.53 1.59
N ILE A 26 -2.22 5.88 0.52
CA ILE A 26 -1.09 6.81 0.53
C ILE A 26 -1.39 7.97 -0.42
N ARG A 27 -0.55 9.02 -0.38
CA ARG A 27 -0.65 10.14 -1.33
C ARG A 27 -0.71 9.62 -2.78
N ARG A 28 -1.69 10.06 -3.57
CA ARG A 28 -1.86 9.66 -4.98
C ARG A 28 -0.57 9.76 -5.80
N ASP A 29 0.12 10.89 -5.73
CA ASP A 29 1.40 11.10 -6.45
C ASP A 29 2.49 10.08 -6.03
N ASP A 30 2.52 9.68 -4.75
CA ASP A 30 3.45 8.66 -4.26
C ASP A 30 3.02 7.26 -4.73
N HIS A 31 1.72 6.98 -4.75
CA HIS A 31 1.14 5.74 -5.24
C HIS A 31 1.47 5.48 -6.70
N GLU A 32 1.20 6.46 -7.56
CA GLU A 32 1.46 6.36 -9.00
C GLU A 32 2.96 6.18 -9.27
N ARG A 33 3.82 6.94 -8.57
CA ARG A 33 5.27 6.81 -8.68
C ARG A 33 5.79 5.45 -8.23
N VAL A 34 5.19 4.84 -7.21
CA VAL A 34 5.58 3.51 -6.76
C VAL A 34 5.12 2.44 -7.74
N ASN A 35 3.90 2.57 -8.27
CA ASN A 35 3.40 1.69 -9.33
C ASN A 35 4.31 1.75 -10.57
N GLU A 36 4.67 2.95 -11.02
CA GLU A 36 5.54 3.14 -12.19
C GLU A 36 6.91 2.46 -12.00
N GLN A 37 7.47 2.53 -10.80
CA GLN A 37 8.81 1.97 -10.56
C GLN A 37 8.82 0.46 -10.35
N LEU A 38 7.74 -0.11 -9.80
CA LEU A 38 7.77 -1.49 -9.29
C LEU A 38 6.78 -2.44 -9.98
N TYR A 39 5.70 -1.90 -10.53
CA TYR A 39 4.59 -2.68 -11.08
C TYR A 39 4.47 -2.49 -12.59
N ALA A 40 4.93 -1.35 -13.10
CA ALA A 40 5.01 -1.08 -14.52
C ALA A 40 6.24 -1.80 -15.14
N THR A 41 6.07 -2.23 -16.38
CA THR A 41 7.10 -2.86 -17.21
C THR A 41 7.99 -1.84 -17.92
N GLY A 42 7.53 -0.59 -18.05
CA GLY A 42 8.17 0.49 -18.80
C GLY A 42 7.82 0.49 -20.29
N ASP A 43 6.87 -0.35 -20.73
CA ASP A 43 6.48 -0.52 -22.12
C ASP A 43 5.04 -0.06 -22.37
N GLY A 44 4.89 1.00 -23.18
CA GLY A 44 3.59 1.48 -23.63
C GLY A 44 2.82 2.30 -22.59
N VAL A 45 1.49 2.13 -22.55
CA VAL A 45 0.60 2.83 -21.62
C VAL A 45 0.23 1.85 -20.50
N GLU A 46 0.61 2.18 -19.27
CA GLU A 46 0.44 1.30 -18.12
C GLU A 46 -0.45 1.93 -17.04
N ARG A 47 -1.19 1.07 -16.32
CA ARG A 47 -2.03 1.48 -15.19
C ARG A 47 -1.17 1.75 -13.97
N LEU A 48 -1.24 2.98 -13.45
CA LEU A 48 -0.52 3.41 -12.24
C LEU A 48 -1.43 3.47 -11.00
N ASP A 49 -2.69 3.08 -11.17
CA ASP A 49 -3.74 3.06 -10.16
C ASP A 49 -3.99 1.63 -9.61
N ASN A 50 -3.16 0.65 -9.98
CA ASN A 50 -3.24 -0.69 -9.40
C ASN A 50 -2.97 -0.60 -7.88
N PRO A 51 -3.78 -1.25 -7.03
CA PRO A 51 -3.52 -1.25 -5.60
C PRO A 51 -2.16 -1.83 -5.29
N LEU A 52 -1.40 -1.09 -4.51
CA LEU A 52 -0.20 -1.61 -3.89
C LEU A 52 -0.60 -2.54 -2.75
N VAL A 53 0.18 -3.58 -2.47
CA VAL A 53 -0.04 -4.39 -1.25
C VAL A 53 1.06 -4.12 -0.24
N MET A 54 0.70 -3.47 0.87
CA MET A 54 1.62 -3.13 1.94
C MET A 54 1.32 -3.95 3.19
N LYS A 55 2.37 -4.46 3.83
CA LYS A 55 2.30 -5.10 5.15
C LYS A 55 2.78 -4.15 6.22
N VAL A 56 1.99 -4.00 7.27
CA VAL A 56 2.31 -3.23 8.47
C VAL A 56 1.97 -4.05 9.71
N GLY A 57 2.93 -4.20 10.62
CA GLY A 57 2.80 -5.14 11.73
C GLY A 57 2.57 -6.55 11.21
N THR A 58 1.43 -7.12 11.57
CA THR A 58 1.04 -8.49 11.21
C THR A 58 0.09 -8.60 10.00
N ARG A 59 -0.43 -7.49 9.46
CA ARG A 59 -1.48 -7.48 8.42
C ARG A 59 -1.02 -6.88 7.09
N HIS A 60 -1.60 -7.36 6.00
CA HIS A 60 -1.46 -6.83 4.64
C HIS A 60 -2.70 -6.02 4.27
N TYR A 61 -2.49 -4.93 3.53
CA TYR A 61 -3.53 -4.02 3.08
C TYR A 61 -3.38 -3.79 1.57
N PRO A 62 -4.46 -3.89 0.79
CA PRO A 62 -4.58 -3.17 -0.47
C PRO A 62 -4.51 -1.67 -0.16
N VAL A 63 -3.63 -0.96 -0.85
CA VAL A 63 -3.36 0.46 -0.64
C VAL A 63 -3.62 1.21 -1.93
N VAL A 64 -4.53 2.17 -1.87
CA VAL A 64 -4.93 3.03 -3.00
C VAL A 64 -4.27 4.41 -2.92
N GLY A 65 -4.42 5.19 -4.00
CA GLY A 65 -3.96 6.57 -4.08
C GLY A 65 -5.04 7.58 -3.71
N ASP A 66 -4.79 8.39 -2.69
CA ASP A 66 -5.69 9.44 -2.21
C ASP A 66 -4.97 10.80 -2.14
N ASP A 67 -5.63 11.85 -2.61
CA ASP A 67 -5.12 13.22 -2.61
C ASP A 67 -5.13 13.86 -1.20
N ASP A 68 -5.99 13.40 -0.29
CA ASP A 68 -6.09 13.94 1.07
C ASP A 68 -5.02 13.39 2.02
N VAL A 69 -4.32 12.32 1.61
CA VAL A 69 -3.25 11.73 2.41
C VAL A 69 -1.93 12.48 2.17
N PRO A 70 -1.23 12.95 3.22
CA PRO A 70 0.07 13.59 3.07
C PRO A 70 1.14 12.66 2.48
N THR A 71 2.05 13.22 1.68
CA THR A 71 3.24 12.51 1.19
C THR A 71 4.00 11.83 2.32
N GLY A 72 4.39 10.57 2.10
CA GLY A 72 5.12 9.77 3.11
C GLY A 72 4.27 9.26 4.28
N THR A 73 2.95 9.39 4.20
CA THR A 73 1.98 8.84 5.17
C THR A 73 1.23 7.66 4.58
N LEU A 74 1.01 6.64 5.40
CA LEU A 74 0.06 5.56 5.15
C LEU A 74 -1.13 5.71 6.10
N ALA A 75 -2.30 6.01 5.53
CA ALA A 75 -3.56 5.96 6.22
C ALA A 75 -4.06 4.51 6.28
N LEU A 76 -4.43 4.05 7.46
CA LEU A 76 -5.06 2.74 7.67
C LEU A 76 -6.49 2.93 8.16
N PRO A 77 -7.45 2.07 7.76
CA PRO A 77 -8.78 2.05 8.36
C PRO A 77 -8.67 1.82 9.87
N ALA A 78 -9.40 2.62 10.65
CA ALA A 78 -9.28 2.64 12.11
C ALA A 78 -9.61 1.28 12.76
N ASP A 79 -10.58 0.56 12.21
CA ASP A 79 -11.00 -0.78 12.62
C ASP A 79 -10.08 -1.90 12.10
N ALA A 80 -9.24 -1.61 11.10
CA ALA A 80 -8.32 -2.57 10.51
C ALA A 80 -6.91 -2.53 11.09
N VAL A 81 -6.60 -1.57 11.99
CA VAL A 81 -5.32 -1.46 12.69
C VAL A 81 -4.94 -2.81 13.31
N PRO A 82 -3.70 -3.29 13.13
CA PRO A 82 -3.32 -4.60 13.63
C PRO A 82 -3.10 -4.53 15.15
N ASP A 83 -3.45 -5.60 15.85
CA ASP A 83 -3.47 -5.69 17.32
C ASP A 83 -2.12 -5.30 17.95
N ASP A 84 -1.01 -5.63 17.26
CA ASP A 84 0.34 -5.31 17.71
C ASP A 84 0.68 -3.80 17.67
N LEU A 85 -0.14 -3.00 16.97
CA LEU A 85 0.00 -1.54 16.82
C LEU A 85 -1.15 -0.74 17.44
N GLU A 86 -2.14 -1.39 18.05
CA GLU A 86 -3.23 -0.72 18.77
C GLU A 86 -2.67 0.22 19.84
N GLY A 87 -3.19 1.46 19.87
CA GLY A 87 -2.74 2.51 20.80
C GLY A 87 -1.31 3.02 20.56
N LYS A 88 -0.61 2.53 19.53
CA LYS A 88 0.76 2.96 19.18
C LYS A 88 0.81 3.80 17.89
N LEU A 89 -0.34 4.09 17.30
CA LEU A 89 -0.49 4.96 16.15
C LEU A 89 -1.21 6.26 16.57
N PRO A 90 -0.93 7.41 15.93
CA PRO A 90 -0.08 7.57 14.75
C PRO A 90 1.43 7.54 15.07
N GLY A 91 2.27 7.12 14.12
CA GLY A 91 3.71 7.06 14.30
C GLY A 91 4.50 6.45 13.14
N ARG A 92 5.82 6.66 13.10
CA ARG A 92 6.68 6.10 12.06
C ARG A 92 6.84 4.58 12.22
N ARG A 93 6.61 3.84 11.14
CA ARG A 93 6.68 2.37 11.09
C ARG A 93 7.47 1.89 9.88
N GLU A 94 8.02 0.69 10.02
CA GLU A 94 8.49 -0.10 8.90
C GLU A 94 7.28 -0.67 8.14
N VAL A 95 7.36 -0.62 6.82
CA VAL A 95 6.32 -1.08 5.91
C VAL A 95 6.98 -1.97 4.85
N PHE A 96 6.43 -3.17 4.67
CA PHE A 96 6.88 -4.07 3.62
C PHE A 96 5.94 -3.96 2.42
N LEU A 97 6.44 -3.46 1.32
CA LEU A 97 5.72 -3.38 0.05
C LEU A 97 5.94 -4.66 -0.76
N ALA A 98 4.87 -5.35 -1.12
CA ALA A 98 4.93 -6.50 -2.02
C ALA A 98 5.30 -6.06 -3.44
N ASN A 99 6.10 -6.86 -4.14
CA ASN A 99 6.29 -6.70 -5.58
C ASN A 99 5.00 -7.07 -6.35
N ALA A 100 4.96 -6.78 -7.66
CA ALA A 100 3.76 -6.97 -8.48
C ALA A 100 3.22 -8.42 -8.47
N GLU A 101 4.11 -9.41 -8.58
CA GLU A 101 3.72 -10.83 -8.53
C GLU A 101 3.10 -11.18 -7.17
N ARG A 102 3.76 -10.82 -6.07
CA ARG A 102 3.28 -11.12 -4.73
C ARG A 102 2.00 -10.37 -4.38
N ALA A 103 1.85 -9.14 -4.87
CA ALA A 103 0.63 -8.36 -4.71
C ALA A 103 -0.54 -9.01 -5.44
N SER A 104 -0.33 -9.47 -6.68
CA SER A 104 -1.34 -10.18 -7.46
C SER A 104 -1.81 -11.46 -6.76
N ASP A 105 -0.89 -12.23 -6.17
CA ASP A 105 -1.24 -13.42 -5.38
C ASP A 105 -2.10 -13.05 -4.16
N LEU A 106 -1.71 -11.99 -3.43
CA LEU A 106 -2.40 -11.58 -2.21
C LEU A 106 -3.80 -11.01 -2.48
N LEU A 107 -3.96 -10.23 -3.55
CA LEU A 107 -5.25 -9.62 -3.92
C LEU A 107 -6.30 -10.67 -4.29
N GLN A 108 -5.88 -11.74 -4.99
CA GLN A 108 -6.75 -12.87 -5.34
C GLN A 108 -7.39 -13.55 -4.11
N TYR A 109 -6.70 -13.55 -2.96
CA TYR A 109 -7.24 -14.13 -1.72
C TYR A 109 -8.12 -13.17 -0.92
N THR A 110 -8.01 -11.86 -1.14
CA THR A 110 -8.78 -10.84 -0.43
C THR A 110 -10.16 -10.57 -1.04
N GLY A 111 -10.46 -11.14 -2.21
CA GLY A 111 -11.72 -10.85 -2.92
C GLY A 111 -11.84 -9.38 -3.33
N TRP A 112 -10.70 -8.69 -3.52
CA TRP A 112 -10.68 -7.33 -4.04
C TRP A 112 -11.16 -7.36 -5.50
N ASP A 113 -12.46 -7.13 -5.67
CA ASP A 113 -13.10 -6.84 -6.96
C ASP A 113 -12.75 -5.38 -7.27
N GLY A 114 -11.52 -5.16 -7.73
CA GLY A 114 -11.11 -3.85 -8.22
C GLY A 114 -12.16 -3.38 -9.20
N GLU A 115 -12.86 -2.28 -8.88
CA GLU A 115 -13.88 -1.76 -9.75
C GLU A 115 -13.28 -1.57 -11.14
N SER A 116 -13.59 -2.54 -12.00
CA SER A 116 -13.39 -2.49 -13.43
C SER A 116 -14.43 -1.50 -13.92
N SER A 117 -14.17 -0.21 -13.70
CA SER A 117 -14.91 0.85 -14.38
C SER A 117 -14.40 0.87 -15.82
N ALA A 118 -15.16 0.19 -16.68
CA ALA A 118 -15.04 0.21 -18.13
C ALA A 118 -15.20 1.62 -18.73
#